data_AF-A0A238Y112-F1
#
_entry.id   AF-A0A238Y112-F1
#
_cell.length_a   1.000
_cell.length_b   1.000
_cell.length_c   1.000
_cell.angle_alpha   90.00
_cell.angle_beta   90.00
_cell.angle_gamma   90.00
#
_symmetry.space_group_name_H-M   'P 1'
#
loop_
_entity.id
_entity.type
_entity.pdbx_description
1 polymer ?
#
loop_
_entity_poly.entity_id
_entity_poly.type
_entity_poly.pdbx_seq_one_letter_code
_entity_poly.pdbx_strand_id
1 'polypeptide(L)'
;MIVALDIDQGVAVSVDEVTHRQEGHYNRRDRYRCLFCGETIEFHRTNNTNDCFHHHDHAGPCVADGNTSIPHRFAQELVAKRIYNLLPANSGLDDIELERRVGDASDFVVVDLLSESAGIAIEIVYKNLDISLKRRLETLFKEGYAVMVMVVTTSQLSPDRLEHHLNQVGAVDVGRVDLTALQMTLGSLMRPDTIDIDAPIWDALPEYLS
;
A
#
# COMPACT_ATOMS: atom_id res chain seq x y z
N MET A 1 2.96 -12.66 -7.96
CA MET A 1 2.23 -11.86 -6.96
C MET A 1 1.97 -12.69 -5.70
N ILE A 2 1.73 -12.01 -4.57
CA ILE A 2 1.44 -12.63 -3.25
C ILE A 2 0.01 -12.38 -2.74
N VAL A 3 -0.77 -11.56 -3.43
CA VAL A 3 -2.18 -11.28 -3.11
C VAL A 3 -3.08 -11.50 -4.33
N ALA A 4 -4.32 -11.92 -4.08
CA ALA A 4 -5.38 -12.05 -5.08
C ALA A 4 -6.76 -11.74 -4.48
N LEU A 5 -7.75 -11.43 -5.31
CA LEU A 5 -9.17 -11.43 -4.94
C LEU A 5 -9.73 -12.85 -5.09
N ASP A 6 -10.26 -13.42 -3.99
CA ASP A 6 -11.02 -14.67 -4.00
C ASP A 6 -12.48 -14.37 -4.36
N ILE A 7 -12.88 -14.63 -5.61
CA ILE A 7 -14.20 -14.19 -6.12
C ILE A 7 -15.37 -14.92 -5.45
N ASP A 8 -15.15 -16.14 -4.96
CA ASP A 8 -16.17 -16.92 -4.28
C ASP A 8 -16.53 -16.31 -2.92
N GLN A 9 -15.57 -15.59 -2.31
CA GLN A 9 -15.73 -14.97 -0.99
C GLN A 9 -15.87 -13.45 -1.05
N GLY A 10 -15.49 -12.82 -2.16
CA GLY A 10 -15.46 -11.37 -2.29
C GLY A 10 -14.43 -10.70 -1.37
N VAL A 11 -13.32 -11.39 -1.07
CA VAL A 11 -12.25 -10.87 -0.20
C VAL A 11 -10.89 -11.04 -0.85
N ALA A 12 -9.99 -10.09 -0.59
CA ALA A 12 -8.59 -10.19 -0.96
C ALA A 12 -7.86 -11.15 0.00
N VAL A 13 -7.11 -12.09 -0.54
CA VAL A 13 -6.37 -13.14 0.18
C VAL A 13 -4.89 -13.06 -0.13
N SER A 14 -4.04 -13.47 0.83
CA SER A 14 -2.61 -13.67 0.60
C SER A 14 -2.27 -15.13 0.33
N VAL A 15 -1.09 -15.38 -0.24
CA VAL A 15 -0.56 -16.74 -0.47
C VAL A 15 -0.53 -17.57 0.81
N ASP A 16 -0.19 -16.94 1.94
CA ASP A 16 -0.17 -17.60 3.25
C ASP A 16 -1.55 -18.13 3.66
N GLU A 17 -2.59 -17.31 3.54
CA GLU A 17 -3.97 -17.69 3.86
C GLU A 17 -4.50 -18.79 2.95
N VAL A 18 -4.22 -18.70 1.65
CA VAL A 18 -4.60 -19.74 0.69
C VAL A 18 -3.86 -21.04 0.99
N THR A 19 -2.59 -20.98 1.33
CA THR A 19 -1.78 -22.19 1.62
C THR A 19 -2.24 -22.91 2.88
N HIS A 20 -2.67 -22.16 3.91
CA HIS A 20 -3.14 -22.73 5.18
C HIS A 20 -4.59 -23.26 5.15
N ARG A 21 -5.42 -22.83 4.21
CA ARG A 21 -6.78 -23.38 4.03
C ARG A 21 -6.67 -24.81 3.50
N GLN A 22 -7.05 -25.84 4.27
CA GLN A 22 -6.93 -27.27 3.93
C GLN A 22 -7.78 -27.77 2.74
N GLU A 23 -8.34 -26.90 1.91
CA GLU A 23 -9.33 -27.29 0.89
C GLU A 23 -8.67 -27.73 -0.42
N GLY A 24 -8.99 -28.95 -0.87
CA GLY A 24 -8.53 -29.55 -2.14
C GLY A 24 -9.07 -28.91 -3.42
N HIS A 25 -9.43 -27.62 -3.39
CA HIS A 25 -10.05 -26.87 -4.49
C HIS A 25 -9.15 -25.76 -5.07
N TYR A 26 -7.83 -25.84 -4.90
CA TYR A 26 -6.88 -24.86 -5.46
C TYR A 26 -6.84 -24.82 -7.00
N ASN A 27 -7.34 -25.87 -7.65
CA ASN A 27 -7.21 -26.05 -9.11
C ASN A 27 -8.32 -25.41 -9.94
N ARG A 28 -9.18 -24.57 -9.33
CA ARG A 28 -10.20 -23.85 -10.10
C ARG A 28 -9.57 -22.60 -10.70
N ARG A 29 -9.24 -22.68 -12.00
CA ARG A 29 -8.53 -21.64 -12.77
C ARG A 29 -9.16 -20.25 -12.68
N ASP A 30 -10.46 -20.17 -12.40
CA ASP A 30 -11.21 -18.92 -12.44
C ASP A 30 -11.53 -18.37 -11.04
N ARG A 31 -10.99 -18.95 -9.96
CA ARG A 31 -11.31 -18.52 -8.58
C ARG A 31 -10.67 -17.18 -8.21
N TYR A 32 -9.50 -16.88 -8.76
CA TYR A 32 -8.70 -15.74 -8.32
C TYR A 32 -8.65 -14.66 -9.40
N ARG A 33 -8.80 -13.41 -8.99
CA ARG A 33 -8.60 -12.23 -9.84
C ARG A 33 -7.49 -11.36 -9.27
N CYS A 34 -6.74 -10.69 -10.14
CA CYS A 34 -5.76 -9.69 -9.72
C CYS A 34 -6.50 -8.55 -9.01
N LEU A 35 -6.02 -8.16 -7.82
CA LEU A 35 -6.63 -7.08 -7.03
C LEU A 35 -6.61 -5.73 -7.77
N PHE A 36 -5.64 -5.53 -8.66
CA PHE A 36 -5.36 -4.23 -9.27
C PHE A 36 -5.99 -4.04 -10.65
N CYS A 37 -5.91 -5.04 -11.53
CA CYS A 37 -6.49 -4.95 -12.88
C CYS A 37 -7.77 -5.78 -13.04
N GLY A 38 -8.11 -6.61 -12.05
CA GLY A 38 -9.26 -7.52 -12.13
C GLY A 38 -9.11 -8.65 -13.14
N GLU A 39 -7.98 -8.85 -13.81
CA GLU A 39 -7.83 -10.01 -14.71
C GLU A 39 -7.79 -11.34 -13.93
N THR A 40 -8.16 -12.43 -14.58
CA THR A 40 -8.08 -13.77 -13.96
C THR A 40 -6.62 -14.16 -13.77
N ILE A 41 -6.32 -14.76 -12.61
CA ILE A 41 -4.97 -15.22 -12.25
C ILE A 41 -5.04 -16.63 -11.69
N GLU A 42 -3.97 -17.40 -11.90
CA GLU A 42 -3.83 -18.74 -11.34
C GLU A 42 -3.02 -18.73 -10.05
N PHE A 43 -3.42 -19.61 -9.12
CA PHE A 43 -2.63 -19.93 -7.94
C PHE A 43 -1.74 -21.15 -8.20
N HIS A 44 -0.44 -20.96 -8.19
CA HIS A 44 0.56 -22.02 -8.33
C HIS A 44 1.23 -22.22 -6.97
N ARG A 45 0.96 -23.37 -6.33
CA ARG A 45 1.66 -23.72 -5.11
C ARG A 45 3.12 -24.04 -5.44
N THR A 46 4.01 -23.12 -5.12
CA THR A 46 5.45 -23.32 -5.24
C THR A 46 6.10 -23.27 -3.86
N ASN A 47 7.37 -23.67 -3.77
CA ASN A 47 8.18 -23.46 -2.56
C ASN A 47 8.55 -21.99 -2.35
N ASN A 48 8.32 -21.14 -3.37
CA ASN A 48 8.57 -19.71 -3.32
C ASN A 48 7.25 -18.97 -3.10
N THR A 49 6.89 -18.73 -1.84
CA THR A 49 5.65 -18.03 -1.45
C THR A 49 5.58 -16.58 -1.95
N ASN A 50 6.69 -16.06 -2.47
CA ASN A 50 6.82 -14.71 -3.02
C ASN A 50 6.22 -14.60 -4.43
N ASP A 51 5.89 -15.72 -5.08
CA ASP A 51 5.33 -15.72 -6.42
C ASP A 51 4.46 -16.95 -6.62
N CYS A 52 3.19 -16.84 -6.23
CA CYS A 52 2.23 -17.93 -6.40
C CYS A 52 0.98 -17.50 -7.17
N PHE A 53 0.73 -16.20 -7.33
CA PHE A 53 -0.34 -15.71 -8.18
C PHE A 53 0.21 -15.17 -9.50
N HIS A 54 -0.24 -15.75 -10.61
CA HIS A 54 0.29 -15.48 -11.95
C HIS A 54 -0.81 -15.12 -12.94
N HIS A 55 -0.54 -14.13 -13.80
CA HIS A 55 -1.35 -13.86 -14.98
C HIS A 55 -1.07 -14.92 -16.06
N HIS A 56 -2.10 -15.31 -16.79
CA HIS A 56 -1.95 -16.20 -17.96
C HIS A 56 -1.37 -15.49 -19.17
N ASP A 57 -1.98 -14.35 -19.55
CA ASP A 57 -1.78 -13.72 -20.86
C ASP A 57 -1.48 -12.21 -20.76
N HIS A 58 -1.07 -11.72 -19.58
CA HIS A 58 -0.82 -10.30 -19.36
C HIS A 58 0.61 -9.92 -19.79
N ALA A 59 0.73 -8.91 -20.66
CA ALA A 59 1.99 -8.52 -21.29
C ALA A 59 3.01 -7.82 -20.37
N GLY A 60 2.75 -7.78 -19.06
CA GLY A 60 3.62 -7.18 -18.05
C GLY A 60 3.13 -7.46 -16.63
N PRO A 61 3.85 -7.01 -15.60
CA PRO A 61 3.39 -7.15 -14.22
C PRO A 61 2.45 -6.01 -13.86
N CYS A 62 1.33 -6.30 -13.17
CA CYS A 62 0.41 -5.26 -12.68
C CYS A 62 1.02 -4.39 -11.58
N VAL A 63 2.07 -4.89 -10.92
CA VAL A 63 2.90 -4.11 -10.00
C VAL A 63 4.25 -3.87 -10.66
N ALA A 64 4.74 -2.63 -10.65
CA ALA A 64 5.99 -2.29 -11.34
C ALA A 64 7.17 -3.16 -10.85
N ASP A 65 7.95 -3.67 -11.81
CA ASP A 65 9.05 -4.61 -11.57
C ASP A 65 10.43 -4.01 -11.90
N GLY A 66 10.47 -2.80 -12.48
CA GLY A 66 11.70 -2.20 -13.01
C GLY A 66 12.53 -1.39 -12.01
N ASN A 67 11.90 -0.68 -11.07
CA ASN A 67 12.57 0.22 -10.11
C ASN A 67 12.14 0.00 -8.65
N THR A 68 11.13 -0.84 -8.41
CA THR A 68 10.56 -1.08 -7.08
C THR A 68 11.14 -2.36 -6.52
N SER A 69 11.75 -2.29 -5.33
CA SER A 69 12.31 -3.49 -4.71
C SER A 69 11.21 -4.48 -4.30
N ILE A 70 11.50 -5.79 -4.36
CA ILE A 70 10.55 -6.85 -3.98
C ILE A 70 9.85 -6.58 -2.63
N PRO A 71 10.54 -6.17 -1.54
CA PRO A 71 9.88 -5.90 -0.27
C PRO A 71 8.87 -4.75 -0.34
N HIS A 72 9.18 -3.69 -1.09
CA HIS A 72 8.27 -2.56 -1.30
C HIS A 72 7.02 -3.00 -2.05
N ARG A 73 7.18 -3.80 -3.11
CA ARG A 73 6.06 -4.40 -3.84
C ARG A 73 5.17 -5.27 -2.95
N PHE A 74 5.78 -6.11 -2.10
CA PHE A 74 4.98 -6.95 -1.20
C PHE A 74 4.25 -6.15 -0.15
N ALA A 75 4.85 -5.06 0.33
CA ALA A 75 4.15 -4.13 1.19
C ALA A 75 2.95 -3.49 0.45
N GLN A 76 3.11 -3.06 -0.80
CA GLN A 76 2.00 -2.55 -1.62
C GLN A 76 0.86 -3.59 -1.72
N GLU A 77 1.19 -4.84 -2.08
CA GLU A 77 0.21 -5.92 -2.20
C GLU A 77 -0.52 -6.22 -0.89
N LEU A 78 0.20 -6.34 0.22
CA LEU A 78 -0.40 -6.64 1.51
C LEU A 78 -1.25 -5.48 2.04
N VAL A 79 -0.79 -4.23 1.89
CA VAL A 79 -1.54 -3.06 2.34
C VAL A 79 -2.80 -2.90 1.49
N ALA A 80 -2.71 -3.04 0.16
CA ALA A 80 -3.88 -3.03 -0.72
C ALA A 80 -4.91 -4.08 -0.31
N LYS A 81 -4.48 -5.33 -0.07
CA LYS A 81 -5.35 -6.39 0.48
C LYS A 81 -6.07 -5.95 1.75
N ARG A 82 -5.31 -5.38 2.70
CA ARG A 82 -5.87 -4.98 3.99
C ARG A 82 -6.92 -3.89 3.83
N ILE A 83 -6.65 -2.88 3.00
CA ILE A 83 -7.56 -1.77 2.74
C ILE A 83 -8.81 -2.28 2.02
N TYR A 84 -8.64 -3.09 0.97
CA TYR A 84 -9.76 -3.70 0.24
C TYR A 84 -10.73 -4.42 1.19
N ASN A 85 -10.18 -5.25 2.08
CA ASN A 85 -10.99 -6.02 3.03
C ASN A 85 -11.61 -5.20 4.18
N LEU A 86 -11.14 -3.97 4.41
CA LEU A 86 -11.72 -3.07 5.42
C LEU A 86 -12.86 -2.25 4.85
N LEU A 87 -12.86 -2.03 3.54
CA LEU A 87 -13.89 -1.27 2.86
C LEU A 87 -15.16 -2.14 2.71
N PRO A 88 -16.35 -1.56 2.85
CA PRO A 88 -17.58 -2.33 2.69
C PRO A 88 -17.67 -2.88 1.26
N ALA A 89 -17.92 -4.18 1.13
CA ALA A 89 -18.08 -4.81 -0.18
C ALA A 89 -19.22 -4.14 -0.97
N ASN A 90 -19.01 -3.92 -2.28
CA ASN A 90 -19.95 -3.24 -3.18
C ASN A 90 -20.27 -1.78 -2.80
N SER A 91 -19.45 -1.14 -1.97
CA SER A 91 -19.57 0.31 -1.72
C SER A 91 -19.11 1.16 -2.89
N GLY A 92 -18.39 0.57 -3.85
CA GLY A 92 -17.67 1.30 -4.90
C GLY A 92 -16.44 2.04 -4.38
N LEU A 93 -16.05 1.81 -3.12
CA LEU A 93 -14.83 2.37 -2.52
C LEU A 93 -13.62 1.44 -2.67
N ASP A 94 -13.85 0.23 -3.15
CA ASP A 94 -12.88 -0.87 -3.19
C ASP A 94 -11.91 -0.80 -4.39
N ASP A 95 -11.83 0.37 -5.03
CA ASP A 95 -10.84 0.70 -6.05
C ASP A 95 -9.49 1.00 -5.39
N ILE A 96 -8.48 0.18 -5.67
CA ILE A 96 -7.12 0.43 -5.21
C ILE A 96 -6.20 0.38 -6.41
N GLU A 97 -5.60 1.54 -6.68
CA GLU A 97 -4.69 1.73 -7.79
C GLU A 97 -3.26 1.85 -7.29
N LEU A 98 -2.32 1.28 -8.04
CA LEU A 98 -0.89 1.32 -7.73
C LEU A 98 -0.20 2.48 -8.44
N GLU A 99 0.79 3.07 -7.77
CA GLU A 99 1.75 4.02 -8.36
C GLU A 99 1.05 5.13 -9.17
N ARG A 100 0.08 5.81 -8.53
CA ARG A 100 -0.74 6.82 -9.20
C ARG A 100 -0.15 8.21 -9.10
N ARG A 101 -0.19 8.92 -10.23
CA ARG A 101 0.16 10.33 -10.30
C ARG A 101 -1.00 11.17 -9.77
N VAL A 102 -0.71 11.99 -8.77
CA VAL A 102 -1.65 12.97 -8.22
C VAL A 102 -1.07 14.37 -8.41
N GLY A 103 -1.88 15.29 -8.95
CA GLY A 103 -1.52 16.67 -9.28
C GLY A 103 -1.15 16.91 -10.76
N ASP A 104 -1.41 18.14 -11.21
CA ASP A 104 -1.45 18.49 -12.64
C ASP A 104 -0.17 19.09 -13.23
N ALA A 105 0.81 19.49 -12.41
CA ALA A 105 1.96 20.30 -12.86
C ALA A 105 3.33 19.69 -12.47
N SER A 106 4.39 20.50 -12.33
CA SER A 106 5.75 20.11 -11.93
C SER A 106 5.85 19.47 -10.54
N ASP A 107 4.81 19.66 -9.75
CA ASP A 107 4.73 19.41 -8.33
C ASP A 107 3.97 18.10 -8.03
N PHE A 108 3.62 17.35 -9.07
CA PHE A 108 2.96 16.06 -8.94
C PHE A 108 3.74 15.11 -8.04
N VAL A 109 3.00 14.18 -7.44
CA VAL A 109 3.56 13.08 -6.66
C VAL A 109 3.05 11.77 -7.22
N VAL A 110 3.88 10.72 -7.12
CA VAL A 110 3.46 9.35 -7.40
C VAL A 110 3.26 8.66 -6.06
N VAL A 111 2.02 8.33 -5.73
CA VAL A 111 1.66 7.65 -4.49
C VAL A 111 1.69 6.14 -4.70
N ASP A 112 2.07 5.40 -3.66
CA ASP A 112 2.16 3.95 -3.77
C ASP A 112 0.81 3.29 -3.98
N LEU A 113 -0.19 3.67 -3.18
CA LEU A 113 -1.57 3.22 -3.33
C LEU A 113 -2.51 4.43 -3.32
N LEU A 114 -3.53 4.41 -4.16
CA LEU A 114 -4.60 5.39 -4.19
C LEU A 114 -5.95 4.68 -4.25
N SER A 115 -6.88 5.11 -3.40
CA SER A 115 -8.31 4.88 -3.61
C SER A 115 -8.97 6.24 -3.80
N GLU A 116 -9.30 6.54 -5.06
CA GLU A 116 -9.95 7.81 -5.41
C GLU A 116 -11.33 7.90 -4.74
N SER A 117 -12.08 6.80 -4.82
CA SER A 117 -13.44 6.75 -4.28
C SER A 117 -13.46 6.84 -2.76
N ALA A 118 -12.48 6.28 -2.05
CA ALA A 118 -12.34 6.44 -0.61
C ALA A 118 -11.67 7.75 -0.18
N GLY A 119 -11.06 8.50 -1.11
CA GLY A 119 -10.31 9.72 -0.81
C GLY A 119 -9.06 9.44 0.04
N ILE A 120 -8.37 8.33 -0.19
CA ILE A 120 -7.20 7.90 0.59
C ILE A 120 -6.00 7.66 -0.33
N ALA A 121 -4.88 8.27 0.01
CA ALA A 121 -3.56 7.96 -0.52
C ALA A 121 -2.72 7.25 0.56
N ILE A 122 -1.92 6.27 0.16
CA ILE A 122 -1.05 5.52 1.07
C ILE A 122 0.37 5.51 0.51
N GLU A 123 1.30 5.92 1.35
CA GLU A 123 2.74 5.94 1.06
C GLU A 123 3.43 4.79 1.80
N ILE A 124 4.33 4.09 1.11
CA ILE A 124 5.07 2.95 1.65
C ILE A 124 6.56 3.29 1.71
N VAL A 125 7.09 3.35 2.92
CA VAL A 125 8.50 3.66 3.17
C VAL A 125 9.29 2.37 3.36
N TYR A 126 10.30 2.15 2.51
CA TYR A 126 11.22 1.03 2.65
C TYR A 126 12.70 1.41 2.48
N LYS A 127 13.13 1.77 1.28
CA LYS A 127 14.55 2.06 0.97
C LYS A 127 14.83 3.52 0.67
N ASN A 128 13.87 4.23 0.08
CA ASN A 128 14.03 5.64 -0.17
C ASN A 128 13.85 6.40 1.14
N LEU A 129 14.93 7.05 1.60
CA LEU A 129 14.88 7.95 2.73
C LEU A 129 14.42 9.33 2.29
N ASP A 130 14.65 9.77 1.05
CA ASP A 130 14.13 11.05 0.58
C ASP A 130 12.68 10.90 0.11
N ILE A 131 11.77 10.88 1.09
CA ILE A 131 10.32 10.80 0.81
C ILE A 131 9.71 12.19 0.54
N SER A 132 10.43 13.27 0.86
CA SER A 132 9.96 14.67 0.78
C SER A 132 8.54 14.82 1.32
N LEU A 133 8.29 14.29 2.53
CA LEU A 133 6.94 14.02 3.02
C LEU A 133 6.08 15.27 3.10
N LYS A 134 6.64 16.42 3.52
CA LYS A 134 5.90 17.69 3.57
C LYS A 134 5.30 18.04 2.22
N ARG A 135 6.14 18.10 1.16
CA ARG A 135 5.70 18.38 -0.21
C ARG A 135 4.62 17.40 -0.68
N ARG A 136 4.75 16.11 -0.31
CA ARG A 136 3.75 15.09 -0.62
C ARG A 136 2.43 15.35 0.07
N LEU A 137 2.44 15.62 1.37
CA LEU A 137 1.25 15.94 2.14
C LEU A 137 0.56 17.20 1.60
N GLU A 138 1.31 18.27 1.31
CA GLU A 138 0.77 19.49 0.70
C GLU A 138 0.03 19.20 -0.61
N THR A 139 0.65 18.41 -1.50
CA THR A 139 0.07 18.04 -2.79
C THR A 139 -1.20 17.20 -2.60
N LEU A 140 -1.15 16.17 -1.76
CA LEU A 140 -2.27 15.25 -1.56
C LEU A 140 -3.44 15.91 -0.82
N PHE A 141 -3.16 16.77 0.15
CA PHE A 141 -4.19 17.55 0.85
C PHE A 141 -4.88 18.54 -0.05
N LYS A 142 -4.13 19.21 -0.94
CA LYS A 142 -4.69 20.11 -1.95
C LYS A 142 -5.64 19.40 -2.91
N GLU A 143 -5.31 18.16 -3.28
CA GLU A 143 -6.16 17.30 -4.11
C GLU A 143 -7.27 16.58 -3.33
N GLY A 144 -7.39 16.83 -2.01
CA GLY A 144 -8.49 16.34 -1.18
C GLY A 144 -8.31 14.95 -0.58
N TYR A 145 -7.10 14.38 -0.66
CA TYR A 145 -6.81 13.06 -0.14
C TYR A 145 -6.38 13.09 1.33
N ALA A 146 -6.90 12.14 2.13
CA ALA A 146 -6.29 11.77 3.40
C ALA A 146 -5.08 10.86 3.14
N VAL A 147 -4.03 10.98 3.95
CA VAL A 147 -2.78 10.27 3.70
C VAL A 147 -2.47 9.31 4.85
N MET A 148 -2.14 8.06 4.53
CA MET A 148 -1.57 7.10 5.48
C MET A 148 -0.12 6.82 5.11
N VAL A 149 0.77 6.75 6.11
CA VAL A 149 2.16 6.31 5.90
C VAL A 149 2.35 4.94 6.53
N MET A 150 2.82 4.00 5.72
CA MET A 150 3.15 2.63 6.10
C MET A 150 4.66 2.44 5.98
N VAL A 151 5.31 1.91 7.01
CA VAL A 151 6.75 1.67 7.02
C VAL A 151 7.01 0.17 7.09
N VAL A 152 7.81 -0.34 6.16
CA VAL A 152 8.29 -1.73 6.21
C VAL A 152 9.28 -1.85 7.37
N THR A 153 9.10 -2.82 8.26
CA THR A 153 9.88 -2.93 9.50
C THR A 153 11.37 -3.16 9.28
N THR A 154 11.74 -3.72 8.12
CA THR A 154 13.13 -3.93 7.69
C THR A 154 13.71 -2.75 6.90
N SER A 155 13.01 -1.62 6.84
CA SER A 155 13.48 -0.38 6.23
C SER A 155 14.64 0.24 7.00
N GLN A 156 15.37 1.15 6.34
CA GLN A 156 16.41 1.93 7.00
C GLN A 156 15.85 2.98 7.95
N LEU A 157 14.59 3.38 7.75
CA LEU A 157 13.90 4.36 8.58
C LEU A 157 13.02 3.65 9.60
N SER A 158 13.39 3.70 10.88
CA SER A 158 12.55 3.14 11.94
C SER A 158 11.14 3.77 11.92
N PRO A 159 10.05 2.97 11.94
CA PRO A 159 8.69 3.47 12.07
C PRO A 159 8.54 4.37 13.30
N ASP A 160 9.12 3.98 14.44
CA ASP A 160 9.03 4.73 15.70
C ASP A 160 9.75 6.09 15.61
N ARG A 161 10.85 6.14 14.84
CA ARG A 161 11.57 7.40 14.60
C ARG A 161 10.77 8.35 13.72
N LEU A 162 10.13 7.81 12.67
CA LEU A 162 9.26 8.59 11.79
C LEU A 162 8.04 9.11 12.56
N GLU A 163 7.39 8.24 13.33
CA GLU A 163 6.26 8.56 14.20
C GLU A 163 6.62 9.63 15.22
N HIS A 164 7.79 9.53 15.86
CA HIS A 164 8.27 10.55 16.81
C HIS A 164 8.36 11.95 16.18
N HIS A 165 8.89 12.05 14.95
CA HIS A 165 9.00 13.34 14.26
C HIS A 165 7.65 13.85 13.76
N LEU A 166 6.80 12.98 13.22
CA LEU A 166 5.44 13.37 12.80
C LEU A 166 4.60 13.83 13.99
N ASN A 167 4.82 13.27 15.17
CA ASN A 167 4.17 13.72 16.40
C ASN A 167 4.56 15.14 16.86
N GLN A 168 5.54 15.78 16.21
CA GLN A 168 5.86 17.19 16.43
C GLN A 168 4.93 18.13 15.66
N VAL A 169 4.22 17.63 14.64
CA VAL A 169 3.32 18.41 13.75
C VAL A 169 1.86 17.96 13.82
N GLY A 170 1.57 16.83 14.46
CA GLY A 170 0.21 16.33 14.65
C GLY A 170 0.18 14.99 15.35
N ALA A 171 -0.95 14.59 15.96
CA ALA A 171 -1.06 13.26 16.58
C ALA A 171 -1.18 12.19 15.49
N VAL A 172 -0.07 11.48 15.22
CA VAL A 172 0.06 10.54 14.11
C VAL A 172 0.62 9.21 14.60
N ASP A 173 -0.08 8.13 14.25
CA ASP A 173 0.44 6.78 14.34
C ASP A 173 0.93 6.33 12.96
N VAL A 174 2.15 5.81 12.87
CA VAL A 174 2.73 5.31 11.63
C VAL A 174 2.38 3.83 11.46
N GLY A 175 1.89 3.46 10.29
CA GLY A 175 1.61 2.07 9.99
C GLY A 175 2.88 1.23 9.85
N ARG A 176 2.80 -0.05 10.17
CA ARG A 176 3.96 -0.97 10.21
C ARG A 176 3.66 -2.20 9.38
N VAL A 177 4.60 -2.61 8.53
CA VAL A 177 4.48 -3.81 7.69
C VAL A 177 5.64 -4.76 7.98
N ASP A 178 5.33 -5.91 8.57
CA ASP A 178 6.29 -7.01 8.76
C ASP A 178 6.11 -8.05 7.64
N LEU A 179 7.05 -8.03 6.70
CA LEU A 179 7.06 -8.94 5.55
C LEU A 179 7.55 -10.36 5.91
N THR A 180 8.17 -10.54 7.08
CA THR A 180 8.59 -11.87 7.56
C THR A 180 7.39 -12.62 8.12
N ALA A 181 6.60 -11.94 8.95
CA ALA A 181 5.37 -12.49 9.52
C ALA A 181 4.15 -12.35 8.59
N LEU A 182 4.27 -11.57 7.51
CA LEU A 182 3.15 -11.14 6.65
C LEU A 182 2.02 -10.45 7.44
N GLN A 183 2.41 -9.67 8.44
CA GLN A 183 1.51 -8.95 9.34
C GLN A 183 1.66 -7.44 9.17
N MET A 184 0.63 -6.69 9.55
CA MET A 184 0.69 -5.24 9.57
C MET A 184 -0.24 -4.63 10.61
N THR A 185 0.08 -3.40 10.98
CA THR A 185 -0.81 -2.47 11.69
C THR A 185 -0.97 -1.22 10.85
N LEU A 186 -2.22 -0.81 10.62
CA LEU A 186 -2.49 0.45 9.92
C LEU A 186 -2.13 1.64 10.81
N GLY A 187 -1.66 2.71 10.19
CA GLY A 187 -1.45 3.99 10.86
C GLY A 187 -2.70 4.86 10.87
N SER A 188 -2.54 6.07 11.37
CA SER A 188 -3.56 7.11 11.32
C SER A 188 -3.70 7.69 9.92
N LEU A 189 -4.92 8.12 9.59
CA LEU A 189 -5.17 8.93 8.40
C LEU A 189 -4.87 10.40 8.73
N MET A 190 -3.84 10.92 8.10
CA MET A 190 -3.45 12.32 8.19
C MET A 190 -4.32 13.16 7.26
N ARG A 191 -4.76 14.31 7.77
CA ARG A 191 -5.58 15.30 7.09
C ARG A 191 -5.11 16.72 7.49
N PRO A 192 -5.53 17.76 6.76
CA PRO A 192 -5.21 19.15 7.11
C PRO A 192 -5.61 19.57 8.53
N ASP A 193 -6.61 18.91 9.13
CA ASP A 193 -7.07 19.19 10.50
C ASP A 193 -6.32 18.37 11.57
N THR A 194 -5.57 17.34 11.19
CA THR A 194 -4.79 16.50 12.11
C THR A 194 -3.29 16.79 12.08
N ILE A 195 -2.79 17.40 11.00
CA ILE A 195 -1.40 17.82 10.85
C ILE A 195 -1.34 19.30 10.50
N ASP A 196 -0.53 20.04 11.27
CA ASP A 196 -0.16 21.41 10.95
C ASP A 196 0.96 21.42 9.90
N ILE A 197 0.57 21.51 8.62
CA ILE A 197 1.51 21.51 7.50
C ILE A 197 2.33 22.81 7.41
N ASP A 198 1.80 23.89 7.98
CA ASP A 198 2.43 25.22 8.00
C ASP A 198 3.32 25.43 9.24
N ALA A 199 3.40 24.43 10.13
CA ALA A 199 4.19 24.51 11.34
C ALA A 199 5.68 24.82 11.04
N PRO A 200 6.28 25.85 11.67
CA PRO A 200 7.70 26.18 11.45
C PRO A 200 8.68 25.06 11.80
N ILE A 201 8.25 24.08 12.60
CA ILE A 201 9.07 22.93 12.99
C ILE A 201 9.46 22.07 11.79
N TRP A 202 8.70 22.10 10.68
CA TRP A 202 9.05 21.38 9.45
C TRP A 202 10.44 21.71 8.94
N ASP A 203 10.90 22.96 9.10
CA ASP A 203 12.24 23.41 8.66
C ASP A 203 13.37 22.87 9.56
N ALA A 204 13.02 22.37 10.75
CA ALA A 204 13.94 21.77 11.72
C ALA A 204 13.84 20.23 11.78
N LEU A 205 12.90 19.64 11.05
CA LEU A 205 12.78 18.19 10.92
C LEU A 205 13.91 17.64 10.02
N PRO A 206 14.23 16.34 10.14
CA PRO A 206 15.21 15.72 9.26
C PRO A 206 14.85 15.88 7.79
N GLU A 207 15.87 15.96 6.93
CA GLU A 207 15.74 16.20 5.48
C GLU A 207 14.76 15.24 4.78
N TYR A 208 14.65 14.00 5.26
CA TYR A 208 13.68 13.05 4.70
C TYR A 208 12.21 13.46 4.87
N LEU A 209 11.89 14.33 5.83
CA LEU A 209 10.54 14.83 6.06
C LEU A 209 10.25 16.15 5.33
N SER A 210 11.28 16.96 5.10
CA SER A 210 11.18 18.30 4.50
C SER A 210 11.03 18.25 2.98
#